data_AF-A0A2K1Q097-F1
#
_entry.id   AF-A0A2K1Q097-F1
#
_cell.length_a   1.000
_cell.length_b   1.000
_cell.length_c   1.000
_cell.angle_alpha   90.00
_cell.angle_beta   90.00
_cell.angle_gamma   90.00
#
_symmetry.space_group_name_H-M   'P 1'
#
loop_
_entity.id
_entity.type
_entity.pdbx_description
1 polymer ?
#
loop_
_entity_poly.entity_id
_entity_poly.type
_entity_poly.pdbx_seq_one_letter_code
_entity_poly.pdbx_strand_id
1 'polypeptide(L)'
;MRHLIVFAALCVASFTLHAAETPEIRRDPGKPQAIGVRHTLRTIPEACARIEGQFTGKAASPYLSEVVNTNPACHPRVRLRDAGEAKPTKAGGWIFNDQIEVHSAECPTQVAVVRIWRKPSSTAVPPKLDAQGSARVYIGGKEDTLKSHGADQLPQYAIATNVEGKACK
;
A
#
# COMPACT_ATOMS: atom_id res chain seq x y z
N MET A 1 -9.17 -66.43 -15.20
CA MET A 1 -7.99 -65.60 -14.86
C MET A 1 -8.44 -64.15 -14.90
N ARG A 2 -8.68 -63.53 -13.73
CA ARG A 2 -9.26 -62.18 -13.60
C ARG A 2 -8.24 -61.33 -12.87
N HIS A 3 -7.36 -60.67 -13.61
CA HIS A 3 -6.35 -59.77 -13.05
C HIS A 3 -7.00 -58.40 -12.81
N LEU A 4 -7.26 -58.08 -11.54
CA LEU A 4 -7.55 -56.73 -11.07
C LEU A 4 -6.23 -55.97 -10.99
N ILE A 5 -6.03 -55.01 -11.90
CA ILE A 5 -4.95 -54.04 -11.82
C ILE A 5 -5.49 -52.81 -11.09
N VAL A 6 -5.06 -52.61 -9.84
CA VAL A 6 -5.32 -51.40 -9.06
C VAL A 6 -4.19 -50.42 -9.33
N PHE A 7 -4.47 -49.37 -10.11
CA PHE A 7 -3.57 -48.24 -10.32
C PHE A 7 -3.71 -47.27 -9.13
N ALA A 8 -2.70 -47.24 -8.25
CA ALA A 8 -2.61 -46.27 -7.17
C ALA A 8 -2.13 -44.91 -7.73
N ALA A 9 -3.03 -43.95 -7.84
CA ALA A 9 -2.72 -42.58 -8.23
C ALA A 9 -2.12 -41.81 -7.04
N LEU A 10 -0.80 -41.62 -7.05
CA LEU A 10 -0.07 -40.80 -6.09
C LEU A 10 -0.29 -39.31 -6.42
N CYS A 11 -1.24 -38.67 -5.74
CA CYS A 11 -1.43 -37.22 -5.81
C CYS A 11 -0.31 -36.52 -5.04
N VAL A 12 0.73 -36.09 -5.76
CA VAL A 12 1.75 -35.18 -5.23
C VAL A 12 1.13 -33.78 -5.16
N ALA A 13 0.69 -33.37 -3.97
CA ALA A 13 0.25 -32.01 -3.70
C ALA A 13 1.47 -31.07 -3.69
N SER A 14 1.73 -30.42 -4.82
CA SER A 14 2.72 -29.35 -4.91
C SER A 14 2.23 -28.13 -4.13
N PHE A 15 2.70 -27.96 -2.90
CA PHE A 15 2.58 -26.69 -2.19
C PHE A 15 3.50 -25.68 -2.87
N THR A 16 2.93 -24.78 -3.67
CA THR A 16 3.65 -23.63 -4.20
C THR A 16 3.94 -22.67 -3.06
N LEU A 17 5.18 -22.69 -2.57
CA LEU A 17 5.67 -21.70 -1.61
C LEU A 17 5.75 -20.35 -2.34
N HIS A 18 4.75 -19.49 -2.17
CA HIS A 18 4.77 -18.13 -2.71
C HIS A 18 5.81 -17.32 -1.93
N ALA A 19 6.94 -16.98 -2.55
CA ALA A 19 7.95 -16.13 -1.95
C ALA A 19 7.32 -14.78 -1.58
N ALA A 20 7.26 -14.47 -0.28
CA ALA A 20 6.74 -13.21 0.21
C ALA A 20 7.56 -12.05 -0.39
N GLU A 21 6.87 -11.09 -1.01
CA GLU A 21 7.51 -9.92 -1.58
C GLU A 21 8.18 -9.10 -0.46
N THR A 22 9.46 -8.75 -0.63
CA THR A 22 10.19 -7.92 0.34
C THR A 22 9.90 -6.45 0.09
N PRO A 23 9.51 -5.66 1.11
CA PRO A 23 9.27 -4.24 0.93
C PRO A 23 10.59 -3.47 0.72
N GLU A 24 10.53 -2.41 -0.07
CA GLU A 24 11.66 -1.49 -0.31
C GLU A 24 12.09 -0.80 0.99
N ILE A 25 11.13 -0.40 1.83
CA ILE A 25 11.36 0.19 3.14
C ILE A 25 11.00 -0.86 4.18
N ARG A 26 12.00 -1.24 4.99
CA ARG A 26 11.79 -1.99 6.22
C ARG A 26 11.87 -1.05 7.41
N ARG A 27 10.94 -1.24 8.34
CA ARG A 27 10.87 -0.49 9.59
C ARG A 27 11.03 -1.47 10.73
N ASP A 28 11.77 -1.04 11.75
CA ASP A 28 11.71 -1.74 13.02
C ASP A 28 10.32 -1.57 13.64
N PRO A 29 9.81 -2.58 14.36
CA PRO A 29 8.57 -2.46 15.09
C PRO A 29 8.57 -1.24 16.00
N GLY A 30 7.50 -0.44 15.93
CA GLY A 30 7.30 0.69 16.80
C GLY A 30 6.92 0.28 18.23
N LYS A 31 6.75 1.27 19.12
CA LYS A 31 6.15 1.03 20.43
C LYS A 31 4.73 0.47 20.26
N PRO A 32 4.35 -0.58 21.02
CA PRO A 32 2.98 -1.09 20.98
C PRO A 32 1.96 0.02 21.23
N GLN A 33 0.86 -0.02 20.48
CA GLN A 33 -0.20 0.97 20.52
C GLN A 33 -1.31 0.52 21.49
N ALA A 34 -1.69 1.42 22.41
CA ALA A 34 -2.85 1.20 23.27
C ALA A 34 -4.17 1.36 22.50
N ILE A 35 -5.23 0.70 22.98
CA ILE A 35 -6.57 0.81 22.39
C ILE A 35 -7.05 2.27 22.42
N GLY A 36 -7.68 2.72 21.33
CA GLY A 36 -8.23 4.07 21.18
C GLY A 36 -7.21 5.16 20.88
N VAL A 37 -5.91 4.87 20.98
CA VAL A 37 -4.85 5.82 20.64
C VAL A 37 -4.60 5.78 19.15
N ARG A 38 -4.66 6.95 18.50
CA ARG A 38 -4.40 7.09 17.06
C ARG A 38 -2.94 7.42 16.80
N HIS A 39 -2.29 6.63 15.95
CA HIS A 39 -0.93 6.87 15.48
C HIS A 39 -0.91 7.26 14.01
N THR A 40 0.05 8.09 13.64
CA THR A 40 0.45 8.26 12.25
C THR A 40 1.27 7.07 11.81
N LEU A 41 0.84 6.40 10.75
CA LEU A 41 1.55 5.25 10.18
C LEU A 41 2.53 5.72 9.11
N ARG A 42 2.01 6.47 8.14
CA ARG A 42 2.82 7.05 7.05
C ARG A 42 2.19 8.31 6.51
N THR A 43 3.03 9.32 6.29
CA THR A 43 2.65 10.47 5.47
C THR A 43 3.14 10.24 4.05
N ILE A 44 2.30 10.53 3.07
CA ILE A 44 2.64 10.55 1.64
C ILE A 44 2.45 12.00 1.17
N PRO A 45 3.49 12.84 1.26
CA PRO A 45 3.39 14.27 0.95
C PRO A 45 2.94 14.52 -0.49
N GLU A 46 3.34 13.67 -1.43
CA GLU A 46 2.95 13.77 -2.84
C GLU A 46 1.46 13.49 -3.05
N ALA A 47 0.83 12.76 -2.13
CA ALA A 47 -0.61 12.49 -2.13
C ALA A 47 -1.40 13.48 -1.26
N CYS A 48 -0.73 14.44 -0.61
CA CYS A 48 -1.34 15.35 0.36
C CYS A 48 -2.10 14.60 1.47
N ALA A 49 -1.57 13.45 1.89
CA ALA A 49 -2.31 12.51 2.71
C ALA A 49 -1.44 11.88 3.79
N ARG A 50 -2.09 11.57 4.91
CA ARG A 50 -1.52 10.86 6.04
C ARG A 50 -2.40 9.67 6.35
N ILE A 51 -1.76 8.52 6.48
CA ILE A 51 -2.39 7.27 6.90
C ILE A 51 -2.29 7.23 8.41
N GLU A 52 -3.43 7.14 9.06
CA GLU A 52 -3.56 7.04 10.51
C GLU A 52 -4.22 5.70 10.86
N GLY A 53 -3.90 5.18 12.04
CA GLY A 53 -4.49 3.94 12.51
C GLY A 53 -4.62 3.86 14.02
N GLN A 54 -5.61 3.09 14.48
CA GLN A 54 -5.89 2.85 15.88
C GLN A 54 -6.49 1.46 16.11
N PHE A 55 -6.07 0.80 17.17
CA PHE A 55 -6.81 -0.34 17.71
C PHE A 55 -8.12 0.12 18.34
N THR A 56 -9.21 -0.58 18.07
CA THR A 56 -10.57 -0.16 18.49
C THR A 56 -11.05 -0.87 19.76
N GLY A 57 -10.42 -1.99 20.13
CA GLY A 57 -10.89 -2.89 21.18
C GLY A 57 -12.12 -3.74 20.79
N LYS A 58 -12.60 -3.66 19.56
CA LYS A 58 -13.76 -4.43 19.08
C LYS A 58 -13.29 -5.63 18.27
N ALA A 59 -13.62 -6.85 18.69
CA ALA A 59 -13.18 -8.07 18.01
C ALA A 59 -13.60 -8.15 16.53
N ALA A 60 -14.76 -7.61 16.17
CA ALA A 60 -15.27 -7.62 14.80
C ALA A 60 -14.58 -6.61 13.86
N SER A 61 -13.98 -5.55 14.42
CA SER A 61 -13.24 -4.53 13.65
C SER A 61 -12.05 -4.06 14.49
N PRO A 62 -11.03 -4.92 14.67
CA PRO A 62 -10.00 -4.72 15.68
C PRO A 62 -9.14 -3.48 15.45
N TYR A 63 -9.02 -3.06 14.20
CA TYR A 63 -8.18 -1.95 13.79
C TYR A 63 -8.92 -1.08 12.77
N LEU A 64 -8.84 0.23 12.97
CA LEU A 64 -9.32 1.23 12.04
C LEU A 64 -8.13 1.92 11.41
N SER A 65 -8.07 1.95 10.08
CA SER A 65 -7.10 2.73 9.32
C SER A 65 -7.81 3.72 8.43
N GLU A 66 -7.35 4.96 8.41
CA GLU A 66 -7.96 6.05 7.66
C GLU A 66 -6.89 6.83 6.91
N VAL A 67 -7.25 7.32 5.73
CA VAL A 67 -6.44 8.27 4.98
C VAL A 67 -7.04 9.64 5.22
N VAL A 68 -6.28 10.51 5.89
CA VAL A 68 -6.68 11.89 6.16
C VAL A 68 -5.90 12.84 5.26
N ASN A 69 -6.55 13.92 4.83
CA ASN A 69 -5.88 14.98 4.10
C ASN A 69 -4.95 15.76 5.05
N THR A 70 -3.69 15.99 4.66
CA THR A 70 -2.72 16.73 5.48
C THR A 70 -2.92 18.24 5.43
N ASN A 71 -3.41 18.78 4.33
CA ASN A 71 -3.67 20.20 4.14
C ASN A 71 -4.71 20.42 3.01
N PRO A 72 -5.82 21.13 3.27
CA PRO A 72 -6.85 21.39 2.26
C PRO A 72 -6.35 22.18 1.04
N ALA A 73 -5.27 22.97 1.17
CA ALA A 73 -4.65 23.71 0.07
C ALA A 73 -3.63 22.88 -0.74
N CYS A 74 -3.39 21.62 -0.36
CA CYS A 74 -2.40 20.78 -1.02
C CYS A 74 -2.98 20.15 -2.30
N HIS A 75 -2.22 20.27 -3.40
CA HIS A 75 -2.57 19.67 -4.68
C HIS A 75 -1.83 18.33 -4.86
N PRO A 76 -2.55 17.19 -4.89
CA PRO A 76 -1.91 15.88 -4.98
C PRO A 76 -1.25 15.69 -6.34
N ARG A 77 0.00 15.24 -6.31
CA ARG A 77 0.83 14.91 -7.47
C ARG A 77 0.85 13.40 -7.78
N VAL A 78 0.20 12.61 -6.93
CA VAL A 78 0.01 11.16 -7.09
C VAL A 78 -1.43 10.80 -6.74
N ARG A 79 -1.89 9.63 -7.21
CA ARG A 79 -3.19 9.08 -6.83
C ARG A 79 -3.03 8.07 -5.70
N LEU A 80 -3.95 8.13 -4.72
CA LEU A 80 -4.15 7.05 -3.76
C LEU A 80 -5.29 6.16 -4.21
N ARG A 81 -5.12 4.85 -3.98
CA ARG A 81 -6.07 3.79 -4.33
C ARG A 81 -6.14 2.78 -3.18
N ASP A 82 -7.28 2.13 -3.05
CA ASP A 82 -7.37 0.90 -2.28
C ASP A 82 -6.63 -0.24 -3.00
N ALA A 83 -5.90 -1.07 -2.27
CA ALA A 83 -5.13 -2.16 -2.87
C ALA A 83 -6.00 -3.33 -3.38
N GLY A 84 -7.19 -3.55 -2.81
CA GLY A 84 -8.16 -4.52 -3.31
C GLY A 84 -8.69 -4.16 -4.69
N GLU A 85 -8.82 -2.85 -4.96
CA GLU A 85 -9.18 -2.32 -6.27
C GLU A 85 -7.98 -2.29 -7.24
N ALA A 86 -6.84 -1.75 -6.80
CA ALA A 86 -5.66 -1.56 -7.63
C ALA A 86 -4.94 -2.87 -7.98
N LYS A 87 -5.11 -3.92 -7.16
CA LYS A 87 -4.50 -5.25 -7.28
C LYS A 87 -3.01 -5.16 -7.64
N PRO A 88 -2.19 -4.57 -6.75
CA PRO A 88 -0.80 -4.27 -7.05
C PRO A 88 0.00 -5.56 -7.29
N THR A 89 0.69 -5.62 -8.43
CA THR A 89 1.58 -6.73 -8.79
C THR A 89 2.84 -6.21 -9.44
N LYS A 90 3.97 -6.92 -9.26
CA LYS A 90 5.24 -6.60 -9.92
C LYS A 90 5.11 -6.52 -11.45
N ALA A 91 4.39 -7.48 -12.04
CA ALA A 91 4.12 -7.49 -13.48
C ALA A 91 3.33 -6.26 -13.95
N GLY A 92 2.46 -5.72 -13.08
CA GLY A 92 1.73 -4.47 -13.31
C GLY A 92 2.54 -3.20 -13.06
N GLY A 93 3.86 -3.32 -12.80
CA GLY A 93 4.76 -2.21 -12.51
C GLY A 93 4.66 -1.64 -11.08
N TRP A 94 3.98 -2.37 -10.18
CA TRP A 94 3.91 -2.00 -8.78
C TRP A 94 5.15 -2.47 -8.03
N ILE A 95 5.57 -1.65 -7.08
CA ILE A 95 6.70 -1.91 -6.19
C ILE A 95 6.14 -1.97 -4.77
N PHE A 96 6.35 -3.08 -4.07
CA PHE A 96 6.03 -3.14 -2.64
C PHE A 96 6.95 -2.20 -1.88
N ASN A 97 6.40 -1.08 -1.41
CA ASN A 97 7.21 0.04 -0.95
C ASN A 97 7.45 0.00 0.55
N ASP A 98 6.45 -0.36 1.35
CA ASP A 98 6.54 -0.28 2.81
C ASP A 98 5.60 -1.28 3.47
N GLN A 99 6.05 -1.83 4.60
CA GLN A 99 5.25 -2.62 5.52
C GLN A 99 5.39 -2.04 6.91
N ILE A 100 4.25 -1.66 7.48
CA ILE A 100 4.18 -1.06 8.80
C ILE A 100 3.43 -2.03 9.70
N GLU A 101 4.11 -2.50 10.74
CA GLU A 101 3.55 -3.40 11.74
C GLU A 101 3.29 -2.61 13.02
N VAL A 102 2.03 -2.60 13.45
CA VAL A 102 1.59 -1.95 14.68
C VAL A 102 1.14 -3.02 15.63
N HIS A 103 1.94 -3.26 16.66
CA HIS A 103 1.61 -4.22 17.72
C HIS A 103 0.60 -3.62 18.68
N SER A 104 -0.37 -4.40 19.13
CA SER A 104 -1.29 -3.98 20.20
C SER A 104 -0.60 -4.10 21.55
N ALA A 105 -0.71 -3.07 22.40
CA ALA A 105 -0.22 -3.10 23.77
C ALA A 105 -1.04 -4.06 24.66
N GLU A 106 -2.34 -4.18 24.38
CA GLU A 106 -3.27 -5.03 25.12
C GLU A 106 -3.26 -6.48 24.62
N CYS A 107 -2.83 -6.69 23.38
CA CYS A 107 -2.86 -7.99 22.72
C CYS A 107 -1.56 -8.26 21.96
N PRO A 108 -0.52 -8.80 22.62
CA PRO A 108 0.79 -9.01 21.98
C PRO A 108 0.75 -9.92 20.75
N THR A 109 -0.25 -10.80 20.66
CA THR A 109 -0.46 -11.70 19.51
C THR A 109 -1.17 -11.04 18.34
N GLN A 110 -1.62 -9.79 18.47
CA GLN A 110 -2.38 -9.07 17.45
C GLN A 110 -1.54 -7.93 16.89
N VAL A 111 -1.40 -7.94 15.57
CA VAL A 111 -0.58 -6.97 14.83
C VAL A 111 -1.41 -6.42 13.68
N ALA A 112 -1.56 -5.10 13.60
CA ALA A 112 -2.10 -4.47 12.41
C ALA A 112 -0.96 -4.26 11.40
N VAL A 113 -1.11 -4.83 10.22
CA VAL A 113 -0.14 -4.78 9.13
C VAL A 113 -0.69 -3.88 8.03
N VAL A 114 -0.03 -2.76 7.81
CA VAL A 114 -0.33 -1.84 6.71
C VAL A 114 0.71 -2.02 5.61
N ARG A 115 0.25 -2.39 4.42
CA ARG A 115 1.07 -2.61 3.24
C ARG A 115 0.82 -1.49 2.24
N ILE A 116 1.90 -0.92 1.72
CA ILE A 116 1.86 0.20 0.79
C ILE A 116 2.67 -0.16 -0.45
N TRP A 117 2.05 -0.01 -1.62
CA TRP A 117 2.71 -0.15 -2.91
C TRP A 117 2.79 1.19 -3.60
N ARG A 118 3.84 1.39 -4.38
CA ARG A 118 3.97 2.54 -5.29
C ARG A 118 4.09 2.05 -6.72
N LYS A 119 3.46 2.77 -7.63
CA LYS A 119 3.60 2.61 -9.08
C LYS A 119 4.13 3.92 -9.65
N PRO A 120 5.41 3.97 -10.06
CA PRO A 120 5.92 5.10 -10.80
C PRO A 120 5.10 5.31 -12.08
N SER A 121 4.93 6.56 -12.48
CA SER A 121 4.41 6.84 -13.81
C SER A 121 5.55 6.78 -14.83
N SER A 122 5.33 6.08 -15.93
CA SER A 122 6.25 6.08 -17.08
C SER A 122 6.16 7.37 -17.90
N THR A 123 5.13 8.20 -17.68
CA THR A 123 4.86 9.44 -18.42
C THR A 123 5.04 10.71 -17.59
N ALA A 124 5.40 10.60 -16.31
CA ALA A 124 5.78 11.74 -15.48
C ALA A 124 7.14 12.30 -15.94
N VAL A 125 7.13 13.03 -17.05
CA VAL A 125 8.31 13.69 -17.62
C VAL A 125 8.62 14.93 -16.77
N PRO A 126 9.82 15.02 -16.15
CA PRO A 126 10.26 16.25 -15.50
C PRO A 126 10.23 17.40 -16.51
N PRO A 127 9.85 18.64 -16.13
CA PRO A 127 9.85 19.75 -17.07
C PRO A 127 11.25 19.89 -17.69
N LYS A 128 11.30 20.03 -19.02
CA LYS A 128 12.57 20.24 -19.72
C LYS A 128 13.25 21.48 -19.13
N LEU A 129 14.50 21.31 -18.70
CA LEU A 129 15.33 22.41 -18.24
C LEU A 129 15.62 23.34 -19.44
N ASP A 130 15.59 24.64 -19.20
CA ASP A 130 16.06 25.63 -20.17
C ASP A 130 17.58 25.53 -20.34
N ALA A 131 18.12 26.33 -21.27
CA ALA A 131 19.56 26.35 -21.55
C ALA A 131 20.41 26.80 -20.35
N GLN A 132 19.78 27.34 -19.29
CA GLN A 132 20.40 27.77 -18.04
C GLN A 132 20.24 26.72 -16.93
N GLY A 133 19.70 25.53 -17.23
CA GLY A 133 19.51 24.45 -16.27
C GLY A 133 18.29 24.62 -15.35
N SER A 134 17.38 25.55 -15.66
CA SER A 134 16.19 25.85 -14.85
C SER A 134 14.90 25.35 -15.50
N ALA A 135 14.01 24.73 -14.73
CA ALA A 135 12.68 24.35 -15.19
C ALA A 135 11.73 25.56 -15.17
N ARG A 136 11.48 26.19 -16.32
CA ARG A 136 10.43 27.23 -16.42
C ARG A 136 9.08 26.59 -16.69
N VAL A 137 8.17 26.66 -15.72
CA VAL A 137 6.79 26.15 -15.84
C VAL A 137 5.84 27.33 -16.05
N TYR A 138 5.37 27.52 -17.27
CA TYR A 138 4.31 28.49 -17.56
C TYR A 138 2.95 27.88 -17.20
N ILE A 139 2.21 28.55 -16.30
CA ILE A 139 0.95 28.06 -15.75
C ILE A 139 -0.20 28.19 -16.78
N GLY A 140 -0.13 29.16 -17.69
CA GLY A 140 -1.19 29.52 -18.65
C GLY A 140 -1.47 28.55 -19.82
N GLY A 141 -1.12 27.27 -19.69
CA GLY A 141 -1.40 26.25 -20.72
C GLY A 141 -1.29 24.79 -20.27
N LYS A 142 -0.93 24.54 -19.00
CA LYS A 142 -0.77 23.18 -18.47
C LYS A 142 -2.04 22.60 -17.84
N GLU A 143 -3.01 23.45 -17.49
CA GLU A 143 -4.30 23.00 -16.97
C GLU A 143 -5.02 22.13 -18.00
N ASP A 144 -4.92 22.48 -19.28
CA ASP A 144 -5.54 21.70 -20.35
C ASP A 144 -4.78 20.40 -20.64
N THR A 145 -3.45 20.38 -20.56
CA THR A 145 -2.66 19.15 -20.74
C THR A 145 -2.85 18.16 -19.59
N LEU A 146 -3.01 18.65 -18.35
CA LEU A 146 -3.34 17.83 -17.17
C LEU A 146 -4.77 17.27 -17.22
N LYS A 147 -5.71 18.00 -17.83
CA LYS A 147 -7.08 17.52 -18.08
C LYS A 147 -7.16 16.53 -19.25
N SER A 148 -6.28 16.68 -20.25
CA SER A 148 -6.27 15.90 -21.50
C SER A 148 -5.60 14.52 -21.37
N HIS A 149 -4.63 14.39 -20.48
CA HIS A 149 -3.90 13.14 -20.23
C HIS A 149 -4.35 12.55 -18.90
N GLY A 150 -5.47 11.81 -18.94
CA GLY A 150 -6.27 11.37 -17.80
C GLY A 150 -5.53 10.90 -16.54
N ALA A 151 -6.26 10.88 -15.43
CA ALA A 151 -5.81 10.66 -14.06
C ALA A 151 -4.90 9.44 -13.81
N ASP A 152 -4.85 8.48 -14.75
CA ASP A 152 -4.02 7.27 -14.70
C ASP A 152 -2.55 7.49 -15.09
N GLN A 153 -2.20 8.66 -15.63
CA GLN A 153 -0.81 9.04 -15.90
C GLN A 153 -0.04 9.58 -14.69
N LEU A 154 -0.73 9.88 -13.57
CA LEU A 154 -0.03 10.24 -12.34
C LEU A 154 0.58 8.99 -11.71
N PRO A 155 1.74 9.10 -11.01
CA PRO A 155 2.19 8.02 -10.14
C PRO A 155 1.10 7.66 -9.15
N GLN A 156 1.09 6.40 -8.70
CA GLN A 156 0.03 5.87 -7.85
C GLN A 156 0.60 5.23 -6.60
N TYR A 157 -0.20 5.25 -5.54
CA TYR A 157 0.01 4.51 -4.32
C TYR A 157 -1.24 3.67 -4.04
N ALA A 158 -1.03 2.42 -3.63
CA ALA A 158 -2.08 1.53 -3.18
C ALA A 158 -1.84 1.16 -1.72
N ILE A 159 -2.91 1.11 -0.92
CA ILE A 159 -2.82 0.84 0.53
C ILE A 159 -3.74 -0.34 0.86
N ALA A 160 -3.23 -1.27 1.65
CA ALA A 160 -4.01 -2.32 2.30
C ALA A 160 -3.73 -2.30 3.80
N THR A 161 -4.78 -2.53 4.59
CA THR A 161 -4.65 -2.79 6.03
C THR A 161 -5.24 -4.15 6.33
N ASN A 162 -4.51 -4.96 7.09
CA ASN A 162 -5.01 -6.21 7.63
C ASN A 162 -4.61 -6.33 9.11
N VAL A 163 -5.35 -7.12 9.87
CA VAL A 163 -4.96 -7.50 11.23
C VAL A 163 -4.55 -8.96 11.21
N GLU A 164 -3.29 -9.21 11.55
CA GLU A 164 -2.71 -10.53 11.64
C GLU A 164 -2.67 -11.00 13.10
N GLY A 165 -2.67 -12.32 13.28
CA GLY A 165 -2.67 -12.96 14.58
C GLY A 165 -4.05 -13.30 15.14
N LYS A 166 -4.09 -13.77 16.38
CA LYS A 166 -5.34 -14.20 17.04
C LYS A 166 -5.96 -13.02 17.78
N ALA A 167 -7.28 -12.89 17.67
CA ALA A 167 -8.04 -11.97 18.50
C ALA A 167 -7.81 -12.30 19.99
N CYS A 168 -7.64 -11.27 20.82
CA CYS A 168 -7.60 -11.45 22.26
C CYS A 168 -9.00 -11.80 22.80
N LYS A 169 -9.01 -12.69 23.80
CA LYS A 169 -10.22 -13.16 24.49
C LYS A 169 -10.62 -12.20 25.60
#